data_AF-A0A1V8S795-F1
#
_entry.id   AF-A0A1V8S795-F1
#
_cell.length_a   1.000
_cell.length_b   1.000
_cell.length_c   1.000
_cell.angle_alpha   90.00
_cell.angle_beta   90.00
_cell.angle_gamma   90.00
#
_symmetry.space_group_name_H-M   'P 1'
#
loop_
_entity.id
_entity.type
_entity.pdbx_description
1 polymer ?
#
loop_
_entity_poly.entity_id
_entity_poly.type
_entity_poly.pdbx_seq_one_letter_code
_entity_poly.pdbx_strand_id
1 'polypeptide(L)'
;MVILETHAEVRQCMPLWAVQGKRFIRQQRLWDETLGAGRMTLTKAHAERYLEPGAQSIEDRYMPAASRTQPSYLSLGTDSELARMATRCAEFHRLNYSSGTLQEEQERELSPENESERQVQEAAPAKAIKHFLHPDIVRFAMTAYLPEASKAVFPAFSSLYKTTGGKSFPLAQLGNADCELLSESRFHVYR
;
A
#
# COMPACT_ATOMS: atom_id res chain seq x y z
N MET A 1 35.09 -12.81 9.42
CA MET A 1 34.04 -12.78 8.39
C MET A 1 32.67 -13.09 8.98
N VAL A 2 32.51 -14.20 9.71
CA VAL A 2 31.24 -14.64 10.35
C VAL A 2 30.64 -13.63 11.35
N ILE A 3 31.46 -12.92 12.13
CA ILE A 3 30.98 -11.97 13.16
C ILE A 3 30.27 -10.73 12.56
N LEU A 4 30.69 -10.30 11.37
CA LEU A 4 30.08 -9.14 10.69
C LEU A 4 28.72 -9.51 10.08
N GLU A 5 28.60 -10.75 9.62
CA GLU A 5 27.37 -11.33 9.08
C GLU A 5 26.31 -11.46 10.18
N THR A 6 26.66 -12.02 11.33
CA THR A 6 25.77 -12.10 12.50
C THR A 6 25.35 -10.71 13.02
N HIS A 7 26.24 -9.73 13.01
CA HIS A 7 25.89 -8.37 13.41
C HIS A 7 24.91 -7.71 12.41
N ALA A 8 25.05 -7.96 11.11
CA ALA A 8 24.14 -7.47 10.09
C ALA A 8 22.75 -8.11 10.24
N GLU A 9 22.69 -9.43 10.45
CA GLU A 9 21.45 -10.16 10.71
C GLU A 9 20.73 -9.64 11.95
N VAL A 10 21.44 -9.45 13.07
CA VAL A 10 20.84 -8.91 14.31
C VAL A 10 20.27 -7.51 14.08
N ARG A 11 20.96 -6.65 13.32
CA ARG A 11 20.45 -5.32 12.97
C ARG A 11 19.17 -5.39 12.12
N GLN A 12 19.08 -6.38 11.23
CA GLN A 12 17.90 -6.58 10.41
C GLN A 12 16.70 -7.09 11.23
N CYS A 13 16.95 -7.91 12.25
CA CYS A 13 15.91 -8.45 13.13
C CYS A 13 15.46 -7.48 14.23
N MET A 14 16.25 -6.47 14.58
CA MET A 14 15.95 -5.56 15.70
C MET A 14 14.63 -4.79 15.60
N PRO A 15 14.24 -4.21 14.44
CA PRO A 15 12.93 -3.57 14.27
C PRO A 15 11.78 -4.53 14.57
N LEU A 16 11.92 -5.77 14.13
CA LEU A 16 10.90 -6.80 14.28
C LEU A 16 10.77 -7.26 15.74
N TRP A 17 11.90 -7.49 16.39
CA TRP A 17 11.95 -7.74 17.84
C TRP A 17 11.23 -6.63 18.63
N ALA A 18 11.44 -5.36 18.24
CA ALA A 18 10.80 -4.23 18.92
C ALA A 18 9.27 -4.24 18.77
N VAL A 19 8.78 -4.53 17.55
CA VAL A 19 7.35 -4.66 17.26
C VAL A 19 6.75 -5.82 18.07
N GLN A 20 7.40 -6.99 18.04
CA GLN A 20 6.95 -8.17 18.75
C GLN A 20 6.96 -7.99 20.26
N GLY A 21 8.00 -7.38 20.83
CA GLY A 21 8.06 -7.14 22.27
C GLY A 21 7.02 -6.11 22.74
N LYS A 22 6.69 -5.08 21.94
CA LYS A 22 5.56 -4.19 22.25
C LYS A 22 4.23 -4.95 22.27
N ARG A 23 4.01 -5.84 21.30
CA ARG A 23 2.82 -6.72 21.26
C ARG A 23 2.77 -7.60 22.50
N PHE A 24 3.88 -8.23 22.85
CA PHE A 24 4.01 -9.06 24.05
C PHE A 24 3.65 -8.30 25.32
N ILE A 25 4.24 -7.12 25.56
CA ILE A 25 3.94 -6.29 26.75
C ILE A 25 2.44 -5.95 26.82
N ARG A 26 1.84 -5.58 25.68
CA ARG A 26 0.40 -5.30 25.61
C ARG A 26 -0.44 -6.53 25.98
N GLN A 27 -0.13 -7.67 25.37
CA GLN A 27 -0.85 -8.92 25.60
C GLN A 27 -0.67 -9.42 27.03
N GLN A 28 0.53 -9.33 27.59
CA GLN A 28 0.80 -9.69 28.99
C GLN A 28 -0.07 -8.88 29.96
N ARG A 29 -0.23 -7.57 29.74
CA ARG A 29 -1.15 -6.75 30.56
C ARG A 29 -2.59 -7.22 30.48
N LEU A 30 -3.06 -7.50 29.27
CA LEU A 30 -4.40 -8.06 29.06
C LEU A 30 -4.55 -9.44 29.72
N TRP A 31 -3.47 -10.24 29.75
CA TRP A 31 -3.44 -11.53 30.44
C TRP A 31 -3.57 -11.36 31.95
N ASP A 32 -2.78 -10.47 32.54
CA ASP A 32 -2.76 -10.23 33.97
C ASP A 32 -4.13 -9.74 34.48
N GLU A 33 -4.85 -8.95 33.68
CA GLU A 33 -6.24 -8.55 33.96
C GLU A 33 -7.22 -9.73 34.06
N THR A 34 -6.96 -10.84 33.35
CA THR A 34 -7.79 -12.05 33.41
C THR A 34 -7.51 -12.92 34.63
N LEU A 35 -6.38 -12.68 35.32
CA LEU A 35 -5.91 -13.46 36.46
C LEU A 35 -6.38 -12.81 37.78
N GLY A 36 -7.58 -13.14 38.23
CA GLY A 36 -8.14 -12.63 39.49
C GLY A 36 -8.08 -13.67 40.61
N ALA A 37 -7.44 -13.34 41.74
CA ALA A 37 -7.44 -14.14 42.98
C ALA A 37 -7.14 -15.66 42.77
N GLY A 38 -6.25 -15.99 41.83
CA GLY A 38 -5.87 -17.37 41.51
C GLY A 38 -6.84 -18.13 40.59
N ARG A 39 -7.88 -17.48 40.05
CA ARG A 39 -8.75 -18.03 39.01
C ARG A 39 -8.67 -17.19 37.73
N MET A 40 -8.42 -17.87 36.62
CA MET A 40 -8.46 -17.28 35.29
C MET A 40 -9.92 -17.13 34.85
N THR A 41 -10.33 -15.91 34.50
CA THR A 41 -11.67 -15.63 33.94
C THR A 41 -11.54 -14.93 32.59
N LEU A 42 -11.60 -15.71 31.52
CA LEU A 42 -11.59 -15.18 30.15
C LEU A 42 -13.02 -14.82 29.73
N THR A 43 -13.28 -13.54 29.48
CA THR A 43 -14.58 -13.07 28.98
C THR A 43 -14.48 -12.78 27.48
N LYS A 44 -15.62 -12.71 26.79
CA LYS A 44 -15.65 -12.27 25.38
C LYS A 44 -14.98 -10.90 25.19
N ALA A 45 -15.19 -9.97 26.12
CA ALA A 45 -14.56 -8.64 26.08
C ALA A 45 -13.02 -8.71 26.20
N HIS A 46 -12.48 -9.64 27.01
CA HIS A 46 -11.04 -9.89 27.04
C HIS A 46 -10.54 -10.42 25.70
N ALA A 47 -11.22 -11.42 25.12
CA ALA A 47 -10.84 -11.97 23.81
C ALA A 47 -10.87 -10.92 22.69
N GLU A 48 -11.88 -10.05 22.67
CA GLU A 48 -11.97 -8.94 21.70
C GLU A 48 -10.82 -7.93 21.84
N ARG A 49 -10.37 -7.65 23.07
CA ARG A 49 -9.21 -6.78 23.32
C ARG A 49 -7.87 -7.42 22.91
N TYR A 50 -7.82 -8.75 22.85
CA TYR A 50 -6.65 -9.50 22.39
C TYR A 50 -6.46 -9.45 20.87
N LEU A 51 -7.52 -9.19 20.10
CA LEU A 51 -7.46 -9.16 18.65
C LEU A 51 -6.48 -8.09 18.15
N GLU A 52 -5.68 -8.46 17.17
CA GLU A 52 -4.83 -7.55 16.42
C GLU A 52 -5.46 -7.26 15.05
N PRO A 53 -5.25 -6.06 14.48
CA PRO A 53 -5.64 -5.79 13.11
C PRO A 53 -4.97 -6.80 12.16
N GLY A 54 -5.77 -7.65 11.53
CA GLY A 54 -5.29 -8.71 10.63
C GLY A 54 -4.80 -8.22 9.26
N ALA A 55 -5.01 -6.93 8.95
CA ALA A 55 -4.51 -6.29 7.74
C ALA A 55 -4.10 -4.85 8.03
N GLN A 56 -2.99 -4.42 7.42
CA GLN A 56 -2.62 -3.00 7.36
C GLN A 56 -3.57 -2.27 6.41
N SER A 57 -3.87 -1.00 6.70
CA SER A 57 -4.63 -0.16 5.77
C SER A 57 -3.84 0.09 4.48
N ILE A 58 -4.54 0.45 3.40
CA ILE A 58 -3.89 0.81 2.13
C ILE A 58 -3.00 2.04 2.35
N GLU A 59 -3.47 2.98 3.16
CA GLU A 59 -2.74 4.17 3.55
C GLU A 59 -1.44 3.79 4.26
N ASP A 60 -1.49 2.95 5.30
CA ASP A 60 -0.27 2.52 6.04
C ASP A 60 0.76 1.82 5.14
N ARG A 61 0.28 1.04 4.16
CA ARG A 61 1.13 0.29 3.23
C ARG A 61 1.79 1.19 2.19
N TYR A 62 1.05 2.12 1.61
CA TYR A 62 1.48 2.89 0.44
C TYR A 62 1.81 4.37 0.71
N MET A 63 1.72 4.84 1.96
CA MET A 63 2.07 6.22 2.28
C MET A 63 3.55 6.52 1.97
N PRO A 64 3.84 7.67 1.32
CA PRO A 64 5.21 8.08 1.05
C PRO A 64 6.07 8.13 2.31
N ALA A 65 7.32 7.68 2.22
CA ALA A 65 8.24 7.61 3.36
C ALA A 65 8.47 8.95 4.07
N ALA A 66 8.36 10.07 3.35
CA ALA A 66 8.47 11.43 3.91
C ALA A 66 7.32 11.80 4.87
N SER A 67 6.18 11.11 4.75
CA SER A 67 4.99 11.31 5.59
C SER A 67 4.87 10.26 6.70
N ARG A 68 5.81 9.30 6.78
CA ARG A 68 5.80 8.29 7.85
C ARG A 68 6.22 8.95 9.16
N THR A 69 5.26 9.11 10.07
CA THR A 69 5.55 9.33 11.48
C THR A 69 6.38 8.16 12.02
N GLN A 70 7.27 8.44 12.97
CA GLN A 70 8.03 7.37 13.61
C GLN A 70 7.06 6.31 14.13
N PRO A 71 7.34 5.01 13.91
CA PRO A 71 6.51 3.95 14.42
C PRO A 71 6.27 4.13 15.92
N SER A 72 5.02 3.95 16.36
CA SER A 72 4.61 4.19 17.76
C SER A 72 5.34 3.32 18.80
N TYR A 73 6.13 2.34 18.39
CA TYR A 73 7.00 1.54 19.26
C TYR A 73 8.37 2.17 19.51
N LEU A 74 8.76 3.18 18.72
CA LEU A 74 9.97 3.97 18.93
C LEU A 74 9.70 5.25 19.73
N SER A 75 8.44 5.65 19.86
CA SER A 75 8.06 6.71 20.78
C SER A 75 8.43 6.30 22.20
N LEU A 76 9.29 7.08 22.86
CA LEU A 76 9.59 6.98 24.29
C LEU A 76 8.28 7.21 25.07
N GLY A 77 7.58 6.11 25.37
CA GLY A 77 6.42 6.13 26.25
C GLY A 77 6.85 6.27 27.72
N THR A 78 5.88 6.56 28.59
CA THR A 78 6.04 6.60 30.05
C THR A 78 6.34 5.22 30.69
N ASP A 79 6.32 4.18 29.87
CA ASP A 79 6.45 2.79 30.25
C ASP A 79 7.93 2.37 30.25
N SER A 80 8.44 2.01 31.43
CA SER A 80 9.84 1.65 31.66
C SER A 80 10.32 0.53 30.72
N GLU A 81 9.48 -0.46 30.43
CA GLU A 81 9.87 -1.59 29.58
C GLU A 81 9.96 -1.20 28.11
N LEU A 82 9.01 -0.39 27.61
CA LEU A 82 9.06 0.15 26.25
C LEU A 82 10.23 1.13 26.08
N ALA A 83 10.55 1.92 27.11
CA ALA A 83 11.70 2.82 27.10
C ALA A 83 13.03 2.05 27.03
N ARG A 84 13.15 0.92 27.74
CA ARG A 84 14.32 0.03 27.65
C ARG A 84 14.45 -0.59 26.26
N MET A 85 13.33 -1.02 25.66
CA MET A 85 13.32 -1.53 24.29
C MET A 85 13.76 -0.47 23.28
N ALA A 86 13.21 0.74 23.36
CA ALA A 86 13.58 1.86 22.50
C ALA A 86 15.07 2.21 22.63
N THR A 87 15.60 2.19 23.86
CA THR A 87 17.03 2.39 24.13
C THR A 87 17.88 1.31 23.46
N ARG A 88 17.48 0.04 23.56
CA ARG A 88 18.16 -1.06 22.87
C ARG A 88 18.14 -0.93 21.36
N CYS A 89 17.01 -0.53 20.76
CA CYS A 89 16.96 -0.26 19.32
C CYS A 89 17.91 0.88 18.89
N ALA A 90 18.06 1.91 19.73
CA ALA A 90 18.95 3.03 19.44
C ALA A 90 20.43 2.64 19.40
N GLU A 91 20.86 1.63 20.17
CA GLU A 91 22.24 1.11 20.17
C GLU A 91 22.66 0.58 18.78
N PHE A 92 21.71 0.07 17.99
CA PHE A 92 22.00 -0.58 16.70
C PHE A 92 22.08 0.36 15.48
N HIS A 93 21.95 1.69 15.67
CA HIS A 93 22.12 2.79 14.70
C HIS A 93 21.53 2.56 13.29
N ARG A 94 20.66 3.46 12.78
CA ARG A 94 20.06 3.38 11.43
C ARG A 94 19.32 2.06 11.15
N LEU A 95 18.44 1.68 12.08
CA LEU A 95 17.51 0.59 11.84
C LEU A 95 16.52 0.97 10.74
N ASN A 96 16.32 0.10 9.75
CA ASN A 96 15.32 0.29 8.71
C ASN A 96 13.99 -0.27 9.19
N TYR A 97 13.08 0.61 9.62
CA TYR A 97 11.78 0.26 10.16
C TYR A 97 10.72 0.03 9.06
N SER A 98 11.10 -0.51 7.90
CA SER A 98 10.15 -0.87 6.84
C SER A 98 9.21 -1.97 7.36
N SER A 99 8.12 -1.55 8.00
CA SER A 99 7.14 -2.42 8.64
C SER A 99 6.39 -3.30 7.66
N GLY A 100 6.40 -2.96 6.36
CA GLY A 100 5.75 -3.76 5.32
C GLY A 100 6.58 -5.01 4.97
N THR A 101 7.86 -4.83 4.67
CA THR A 101 8.75 -5.91 4.22
C THR A 101 8.99 -6.94 5.31
N LEU A 102 9.24 -6.49 6.54
CA LEU A 102 9.49 -7.40 7.67
C LEU A 102 8.25 -8.22 8.05
N GLN A 103 7.05 -7.67 7.85
CA GLN A 103 5.81 -8.37 8.16
C GLN A 103 5.41 -9.35 7.04
N GLU A 104 5.68 -9.02 5.79
CA GLU A 104 5.46 -9.91 4.64
C GLU A 104 6.34 -11.17 4.69
N GLU A 105 7.62 -11.03 5.06
CA GLU A 105 8.52 -12.18 5.23
C GLU A 105 8.09 -13.09 6.39
N GLN A 106 7.58 -12.53 7.49
CA GLN A 106 7.01 -13.34 8.58
C GLN A 106 5.70 -14.01 8.20
N GLU A 107 4.85 -13.33 7.44
CA GLU A 107 3.63 -13.92 6.91
C GLU A 107 3.97 -15.10 5.99
N ARG A 108 5.07 -15.05 5.23
CA ARG A 108 5.55 -16.19 4.42
C ARG A 108 6.07 -17.39 5.23
N GLU A 109 6.74 -17.14 6.36
CA GLU A 109 7.25 -18.23 7.22
C GLU A 109 6.14 -18.89 8.06
N LEU A 110 5.11 -18.11 8.44
CA LEU A 110 3.99 -18.57 9.28
C LEU A 110 2.77 -19.01 8.48
N SER A 111 2.64 -18.59 7.23
CA SER A 111 1.61 -19.14 6.35
C SER A 111 1.99 -20.57 6.04
N PRO A 112 1.21 -21.59 6.47
CA PRO A 112 1.28 -22.86 5.78
C PRO A 112 1.09 -22.56 4.29
N GLU A 113 1.89 -23.18 3.43
CA GLU A 113 1.69 -23.12 1.99
C GLU A 113 0.27 -23.58 1.69
N ASN A 114 -0.65 -22.62 1.65
CA ASN A 114 -2.06 -22.90 1.49
C ASN A 114 -2.27 -23.06 -0.01
N GLU A 115 -2.09 -24.29 -0.49
CA GLU A 115 -2.56 -24.74 -1.80
C GLU A 115 -4.09 -24.72 -1.80
N SER A 116 -4.69 -23.52 -1.74
CA SER A 116 -6.11 -23.38 -1.98
C SER A 116 -6.34 -23.46 -3.48
N GLU A 117 -6.96 -24.55 -3.93
CA GLU A 117 -7.45 -24.67 -5.30
C GLU A 117 -8.43 -23.51 -5.54
N ARG A 118 -7.98 -22.49 -6.29
CA ARG A 118 -8.72 -21.25 -6.50
C ARG A 118 -9.94 -21.59 -7.34
N GLN A 119 -11.09 -21.80 -6.71
CA GLN A 119 -12.37 -21.78 -7.41
C GLN A 119 -12.63 -20.34 -7.84
N VAL A 120 -12.04 -19.97 -8.97
CA VAL A 120 -12.31 -18.71 -9.63
C VAL A 120 -13.77 -18.76 -10.05
N GLN A 121 -14.64 -18.11 -9.29
CA GLN A 121 -15.93 -17.70 -9.82
C GLN A 121 -15.64 -16.69 -10.91
N GLU A 122 -15.53 -17.18 -12.14
CA GLU A 122 -15.29 -16.36 -13.31
C GLU A 122 -16.47 -15.40 -13.43
N ALA A 123 -16.18 -14.09 -13.38
CA ALA A 123 -17.18 -13.09 -13.69
C ALA A 123 -17.73 -13.39 -15.09
N ALA A 124 -19.03 -13.15 -15.29
CA ALA A 124 -19.66 -13.36 -16.60
C ALA A 124 -18.83 -12.65 -17.69
N PRO A 125 -18.57 -13.31 -18.83
CA PRO A 125 -17.72 -12.76 -19.88
C PRO A 125 -18.26 -11.41 -20.34
N ALA A 126 -17.41 -10.39 -20.29
CA ALA A 126 -17.77 -9.05 -20.73
C ALA A 126 -18.17 -9.08 -22.21
N LYS A 127 -19.30 -8.48 -22.55
CA LYS A 127 -19.74 -8.37 -23.94
C LYS A 127 -18.78 -7.44 -24.69
N ALA A 128 -18.01 -8.00 -25.64
CA ALA A 128 -17.10 -7.22 -26.46
C ALA A 128 -17.86 -6.12 -27.22
N ILE A 129 -17.40 -4.88 -27.08
CA ILE A 129 -17.90 -3.75 -27.86
C ILE A 129 -17.32 -3.86 -29.26
N LYS A 130 -18.13 -3.62 -30.29
CA LYS A 130 -17.62 -3.53 -31.66
C LYS A 130 -16.63 -2.37 -31.76
N HIS A 131 -15.37 -2.69 -32.04
CA HIS A 131 -14.36 -1.69 -32.35
C HIS A 131 -14.78 -0.91 -33.61
N PHE A 132 -14.54 0.39 -33.60
CA PHE A 132 -14.72 1.26 -34.76
C PHE A 132 -13.67 2.35 -34.68
N LEU A 133 -13.05 2.61 -35.82
CA LEU A 133 -12.06 3.64 -36.01
C LEU A 133 -12.69 4.73 -36.87
N HIS A 134 -12.41 5.98 -36.52
CA HIS A 134 -12.91 7.10 -37.31
C HIS A 134 -12.23 7.10 -38.70
N PRO A 135 -12.94 7.37 -39.81
CA PRO A 135 -12.36 7.37 -41.16
C PRO A 135 -11.13 8.26 -41.31
N ASP A 136 -11.10 9.40 -40.63
CA ASP A 136 -9.93 10.30 -40.63
C ASP A 136 -8.69 9.69 -39.96
N ILE A 137 -8.85 8.84 -38.94
CA ILE A 137 -7.71 8.12 -38.31
C ILE A 137 -7.18 7.07 -39.29
N VAL A 138 -8.07 6.37 -39.98
CA VAL A 138 -7.70 5.39 -41.01
C VAL A 138 -6.95 6.08 -42.15
N ARG A 139 -7.46 7.22 -42.62
CA ARG A 139 -6.79 8.03 -43.65
C ARG A 139 -5.43 8.52 -43.17
N PHE A 140 -5.35 9.06 -41.96
CA PHE A 140 -4.08 9.52 -41.39
C PHE A 140 -3.05 8.39 -41.31
N ALA A 141 -3.44 7.20 -40.87
CA ALA A 141 -2.54 6.04 -40.82
C ALA A 141 -1.98 5.64 -42.20
N MET A 142 -2.77 5.85 -43.27
CA MET A 142 -2.38 5.50 -44.64
C MET A 142 -1.63 6.62 -45.37
N THR A 143 -1.93 7.87 -45.08
CA THR A 143 -1.46 9.02 -45.88
C THR A 143 -0.67 10.05 -45.10
N ALA A 144 -0.47 9.85 -43.78
CA ALA A 144 0.12 10.81 -42.84
C ALA A 144 -0.57 12.18 -42.84
N TYR A 145 -1.81 12.27 -43.35
CA TYR A 145 -2.57 13.50 -43.46
C TYR A 145 -3.82 13.43 -42.60
N LEU A 146 -3.93 14.38 -41.66
CA LEU A 146 -5.09 14.55 -40.81
C LEU A 146 -5.72 15.92 -41.11
N PRO A 147 -7.01 15.99 -41.49
CA PRO A 147 -7.66 17.27 -41.71
C PRO A 147 -7.70 18.09 -40.41
N GLU A 148 -7.38 19.38 -40.48
CA GLU A 148 -7.47 20.29 -39.32
C GLU A 148 -8.89 20.34 -38.72
N ALA A 149 -9.93 20.20 -39.55
CA ALA A 149 -11.32 20.16 -39.10
C ALA A 149 -11.79 18.76 -38.64
N SER A 150 -10.88 17.79 -38.50
CA SER A 150 -11.23 16.43 -38.10
C SER A 150 -11.72 16.38 -36.66
N LYS A 151 -12.90 15.82 -36.45
CA LYS A 151 -13.46 15.55 -35.11
C LYS A 151 -12.91 14.25 -34.49
N ALA A 152 -12.05 13.54 -35.22
CA ALA A 152 -11.51 12.26 -34.81
C ALA A 152 -10.51 12.37 -33.67
N VAL A 153 -9.90 13.53 -33.54
CA VAL A 153 -8.87 13.84 -32.56
C VAL A 153 -9.25 15.06 -31.75
N PHE A 154 -8.66 15.16 -30.57
CA PHE A 154 -8.73 16.34 -29.73
C PHE A 154 -7.45 16.42 -28.88
N PRO A 155 -7.15 17.57 -28.24
CA PRO A 155 -5.95 17.70 -27.43
C PRO A 155 -5.91 16.65 -26.31
N ALA A 156 -4.80 15.91 -26.21
CA ALA A 156 -4.67 14.74 -25.36
C ALA A 156 -4.98 15.03 -23.89
N PHE A 157 -4.49 16.15 -23.37
CA PHE A 157 -4.71 16.54 -21.97
C PHE A 157 -6.15 16.97 -21.68
N SER A 158 -6.91 17.38 -22.70
CA SER A 158 -8.34 17.65 -22.54
C SER A 158 -9.12 16.38 -22.17
N SER A 159 -8.57 15.17 -22.37
CA SER A 159 -9.23 13.92 -21.96
C SER A 159 -9.38 13.81 -20.43
N LEU A 160 -8.51 14.50 -19.69
CA LEU A 160 -8.44 14.44 -18.24
C LEU A 160 -9.46 15.33 -17.54
N TYR A 161 -10.22 16.17 -18.27
CA TYR A 161 -11.12 17.17 -17.68
C TYR A 161 -12.18 16.59 -16.72
N LYS A 162 -12.57 15.32 -16.92
CA LYS A 162 -13.55 14.61 -16.07
C LYS A 162 -12.93 13.98 -14.83
N THR A 163 -11.62 13.89 -14.75
CA THR A 163 -10.90 13.31 -13.62
C THR A 163 -10.79 14.32 -12.47
N THR A 164 -10.61 13.83 -11.25
CA THR A 164 -10.34 14.70 -10.09
C THR A 164 -9.07 15.53 -10.29
N GLY A 165 -8.01 14.95 -10.86
CA GLY A 165 -6.76 15.67 -11.18
C GLY A 165 -6.93 16.75 -12.25
N GLY A 166 -7.75 16.52 -13.26
CA GLY A 166 -8.04 17.52 -14.29
C GLY A 166 -8.89 18.69 -13.82
N LYS A 167 -9.63 18.54 -12.70
CA LYS A 167 -10.36 19.63 -12.07
C LYS A 167 -9.46 20.52 -11.19
N SER A 168 -8.40 19.97 -10.63
CA SER A 168 -7.48 20.68 -9.73
C SER A 168 -6.28 21.30 -10.45
N PHE A 169 -6.07 21.01 -11.73
CA PHE A 169 -4.94 21.50 -12.51
C PHE A 169 -5.38 22.21 -13.81
N PRO A 170 -4.78 23.35 -14.18
CA PRO A 170 -5.07 24.03 -15.44
C PRO A 170 -4.51 23.25 -16.65
N LEU A 171 -5.31 22.34 -17.20
CA LEU A 171 -4.93 21.45 -18.31
C LEU A 171 -4.46 22.18 -19.58
N ALA A 172 -4.88 23.44 -19.78
CA ALA A 172 -4.40 24.29 -20.88
C ALA A 172 -2.88 24.56 -20.82
N GLN A 173 -2.25 24.46 -19.65
CA GLN A 173 -0.80 24.64 -19.51
C GLN A 173 0.01 23.43 -19.98
N LEU A 174 -0.64 22.27 -20.20
CA LEU A 174 0.02 21.05 -20.66
C LEU A 174 0.13 20.98 -22.20
N GLY A 175 -0.64 21.77 -22.93
CA GLY A 175 -0.54 21.91 -24.37
C GLY A 175 0.23 23.18 -24.73
N ASN A 176 1.42 23.05 -25.29
CA ASN A 176 2.17 24.13 -25.92
C ASN A 176 1.97 24.10 -27.44
N ALA A 177 2.06 25.27 -28.09
CA ALA A 177 1.84 25.44 -29.53
C ALA A 177 2.77 24.59 -30.43
N ASP A 178 3.88 24.07 -29.87
CA ASP A 178 4.88 23.29 -30.59
C ASP A 178 4.73 21.76 -30.42
N CYS A 179 3.82 21.27 -29.56
CA CYS A 179 3.58 19.84 -29.34
C CYS A 179 2.09 19.56 -29.08
N GLU A 180 1.30 19.55 -30.15
CA GLU A 180 -0.08 19.07 -30.08
C GLU A 180 -0.12 17.54 -30.03
N LEU A 181 -0.06 16.99 -28.81
CA LEU A 181 -0.41 15.60 -28.58
C LEU A 181 -1.92 15.44 -28.77
N LEU A 182 -2.32 14.61 -29.73
CA LEU A 182 -3.70 14.36 -30.09
C LEU A 182 -4.15 12.99 -29.56
N SER A 183 -5.35 12.92 -28.99
CA SER A 183 -6.00 11.68 -28.58
C SER A 183 -7.26 11.40 -29.39
N GLU A 184 -7.58 10.12 -29.58
CA GLU A 184 -8.77 9.70 -30.34
C GLU A 184 -10.07 9.96 -29.56
N SER A 185 -11.06 10.57 -30.23
CA SER A 185 -12.39 10.93 -29.70
C SER A 185 -13.29 9.71 -29.45
N ARG A 186 -12.98 8.89 -28.43
CA ARG A 186 -13.87 7.79 -27.98
C ARG A 186 -13.89 7.60 -26.47
N PHE A 187 -14.54 8.53 -25.77
CA PHE A 187 -14.98 8.30 -24.39
C PHE A 187 -16.42 7.79 -24.37
N HIS A 188 -16.60 6.46 -24.40
CA HIS A 188 -17.79 5.85 -23.82
C HIS A 188 -17.54 5.64 -22.34
N VAL A 189 -17.96 6.63 -21.54
CA VAL A 189 -18.01 6.53 -20.09
C VAL A 189 -19.13 5.55 -19.76
N TYR A 190 -18.76 4.36 -19.30
CA TYR A 190 -19.70 3.47 -18.62
C TYR A 190 -20.09 4.11 -17.28
N ARG A 191 -21.38 4.33 -17.08
CA ARG A 191 -22.01 4.43 -15.76
C ARG A 191 -22.44 3.04 -15.34
#